data_AF-A0A7S4RJ57-F1
#
_entry.id   AF-A0A7S4RJ57-F1
#
_cell.length_a   1.000
_cell.length_b   1.000
_cell.length_c   1.000
_cell.angle_alpha   90.00
_cell.angle_beta   90.00
_cell.angle_gamma   90.00
#
_symmetry.space_group_name_H-M   'P 1'
#
loop_
_entity.id
_entity.type
_entity.pdbx_description
1 polymer ?
#
loop_
_entity_poly.entity_id
_entity_poly.type
_entity_poly.pdbx_seq_one_letter_code
_entity_poly.pdbx_strand_id
1 'polypeptide(L)'
;MAAFFPFLLLAGATGILSGFLETLSPSWLLAAGGLEVACFVSVAFAVASAHVAVDVPRIGTLTLAVVICTAGLTAPPAASLFVRLLLALIWSACMRYSQDQSLVACVLALPVAACAVGRGCGLMALREGAWLDASTWLAVLAKSLVLIALAYGSLLLRRQRRCLPSGLRKARFVRLGYLRQMAKRGEKIRRCQDMPEDAFGDVTKARHVVVVSHRWLDRHTTDVATESSPSGVKLQSLVRRLDAQFKPWSLSSGSDILVFLDFMSIPQEGLSEDGQRIPRSAEEQAIFDDCFQSMGILYSLFPVLALRDVPENSSYHRYMESGWCVCEF
;
A
#
# COMPACT_ATOMS: atom_id res chain seq x y z
N MET A 1 -2.45 1.65 30.81
CA MET A 1 -3.50 2.66 31.04
C MET A 1 -3.92 3.44 29.79
N ALA A 2 -3.07 3.63 28.77
CA ALA A 2 -3.44 4.36 27.53
C ALA A 2 -4.49 3.65 26.63
N ALA A 3 -4.75 2.36 26.82
CA ALA A 3 -5.71 1.58 26.02
C ALA A 3 -7.19 1.74 26.45
N PHE A 4 -7.47 2.35 27.61
CA PHE A 4 -8.85 2.49 28.14
C PHE A 4 -9.52 3.82 27.76
N PHE A 5 -8.74 4.81 27.36
CA PHE A 5 -9.22 6.15 27.02
C PHE A 5 -10.10 6.21 25.75
N PRO A 6 -9.82 5.44 24.67
CA PRO A 6 -10.66 5.42 23.47
C PRO A 6 -12.05 4.81 23.70
N PHE A 7 -12.15 3.82 24.59
CA PHE A 7 -13.41 3.16 24.92
C PHE A 7 -14.35 4.06 25.73
N LEU A 8 -13.80 4.89 26.63
CA LEU A 8 -14.58 5.87 27.40
C LEU A 8 -15.10 7.02 26.53
N LEU A 9 -14.32 7.46 25.51
CA LEU A 9 -14.79 8.43 24.51
C LEU A 9 -15.90 7.86 23.62
N LEU A 10 -15.81 6.58 23.23
CA LEU A 10 -16.87 5.91 22.46
C LEU A 10 -18.15 5.74 23.26
N ALA A 11 -18.05 5.29 24.52
CA ALA A 11 -19.21 5.09 25.41
C ALA A 11 -19.90 6.42 25.80
N GLY A 12 -19.12 7.47 26.02
CA GLY A 12 -19.64 8.82 26.25
C GLY A 12 -20.33 9.41 25.02
N ALA A 13 -19.78 9.18 23.83
CA ALA A 13 -20.38 9.61 22.57
C ALA A 13 -21.71 8.89 22.28
N THR A 14 -21.82 7.59 22.57
CA THR A 14 -23.07 6.84 22.38
C THR A 14 -24.18 7.27 23.35
N GLY A 15 -23.84 7.61 24.60
CA GLY A 15 -24.81 8.07 25.59
C GLY A 15 -25.35 9.48 25.33
N ILE A 16 -24.49 10.38 24.82
CA ILE A 16 -24.91 11.72 24.40
C ILE A 16 -25.75 11.65 23.12
N LEU A 17 -25.41 10.75 22.19
CA LEU A 17 -26.15 10.58 20.95
C LEU A 17 -27.55 9.99 21.20
N SER A 18 -27.71 9.03 22.13
CA SER A 18 -29.02 8.43 22.44
C SER A 18 -30.00 9.44 23.04
N GLY A 19 -29.54 10.29 23.99
CA GLY A 19 -30.40 11.31 24.62
C GLY A 19 -30.81 12.44 23.68
N PHE A 20 -29.97 12.79 22.70
CA PHE A 20 -30.27 13.84 21.71
C PHE A 20 -31.21 13.34 20.59
N LEU A 21 -31.19 12.04 20.34
CA LEU A 21 -31.97 11.37 19.31
C LEU A 21 -33.42 11.08 19.75
N GLU A 22 -33.65 10.83 21.04
CA GLU A 22 -35.00 10.68 21.62
C GLU A 22 -35.84 11.97 21.58
N THR A 23 -35.22 13.15 21.45
CA THR A 23 -35.89 14.44 21.61
C THR A 23 -36.34 15.10 20.30
N LEU A 24 -35.90 14.64 19.12
CA LEU A 24 -36.06 15.43 17.89
C LEU A 24 -36.41 14.71 16.57
N SER A 25 -36.68 13.40 16.52
CA SER A 25 -37.02 12.80 15.21
C SER A 25 -38.00 11.62 15.23
N PRO A 26 -38.75 11.41 14.13
CA PRO A 26 -39.56 10.22 13.92
C PRO A 26 -38.73 8.94 14.11
N SER A 27 -39.33 7.92 14.74
CA SER A 27 -38.71 6.63 15.06
C SER A 27 -37.99 5.92 13.89
N TRP A 28 -38.35 6.25 12.63
CA TRP A 28 -37.69 5.70 11.44
C TRP A 28 -36.34 6.38 11.12
N LEU A 29 -36.15 7.66 11.43
CA LEU A 29 -34.87 8.36 11.29
C LEU A 29 -33.85 7.84 12.31
N LEU A 30 -34.33 7.47 13.50
CA LEU A 30 -33.56 6.79 14.53
C LEU A 30 -33.13 5.39 14.11
N ALA A 31 -34.04 4.62 13.51
CA ALA A 31 -33.73 3.30 13.01
C ALA A 31 -32.73 3.33 11.83
N ALA A 32 -32.88 4.28 10.90
CA ALA A 32 -31.98 4.44 9.77
C ALA A 32 -30.58 4.90 10.20
N GLY A 33 -30.50 5.88 11.12
CA GLY A 33 -29.23 6.31 11.71
C GLY A 33 -28.55 5.21 12.53
N GLY A 34 -29.33 4.44 13.30
CA GLY A 34 -28.84 3.29 14.06
C GLY A 34 -28.29 2.17 13.18
N LEU A 35 -28.94 1.89 12.05
CA LEU A 35 -28.50 0.87 11.10
C LEU A 35 -27.21 1.27 10.36
N GLU A 36 -27.08 2.55 9.96
CA GLU A 36 -25.83 3.07 9.38
C GLU A 36 -24.66 2.94 10.37
N VAL A 37 -24.88 3.31 11.64
CA VAL A 37 -23.87 3.19 12.70
C VAL A 37 -23.51 1.72 12.95
N ALA A 38 -24.50 0.82 13.03
CA ALA A 38 -24.28 -0.61 13.27
C ALA A 38 -23.53 -1.30 12.12
N CYS A 39 -23.89 -1.01 10.87
CA CYS A 39 -23.16 -1.51 9.69
C CYS A 39 -21.72 -0.97 9.66
N PHE A 40 -21.51 0.29 9.99
CA PHE A 40 -20.17 0.89 10.00
C PHE A 40 -19.30 0.33 11.12
N VAL A 41 -19.82 0.18 12.34
CA VAL A 41 -19.13 -0.47 13.46
C VAL A 41 -18.76 -1.91 13.09
N SER A 42 -19.66 -2.64 12.43
CA SER A 42 -19.40 -4.02 11.99
C SER A 42 -18.30 -4.10 10.93
N VAL A 43 -18.25 -3.16 9.97
CA VAL A 43 -17.19 -3.09 8.95
C VAL A 43 -15.86 -2.66 9.57
N ALA A 44 -15.86 -1.66 10.46
CA ALA A 44 -14.66 -1.23 11.18
C ALA A 44 -14.10 -2.36 12.06
N PHE A 45 -14.97 -3.12 12.72
CA PHE A 45 -14.59 -4.27 13.52
C PHE A 45 -14.08 -5.42 12.64
N ALA A 46 -14.71 -5.71 11.50
CA ALA A 46 -14.26 -6.73 10.56
C ALA A 46 -12.89 -6.39 9.94
N VAL A 47 -12.65 -5.12 9.60
CA VAL A 47 -11.35 -4.63 9.08
C VAL A 47 -10.27 -4.68 10.17
N ALA A 48 -10.61 -4.32 11.42
CA ALA A 48 -9.70 -4.45 12.55
C ALA A 48 -9.39 -5.92 12.88
N SER A 49 -10.37 -6.81 12.76
CA SER A 49 -10.26 -8.25 13.06
C SER A 49 -9.49 -9.01 11.97
N ALA A 50 -9.56 -8.57 10.72
CA ALA A 50 -8.82 -9.19 9.60
C ALA A 50 -7.31 -8.88 9.62
N HIS A 51 -6.86 -7.96 10.49
CA HIS A 51 -5.47 -7.52 10.58
C HIS A 51 -5.00 -7.57 12.04
N VAL A 52 -4.76 -8.76 12.60
CA VAL A 52 -4.41 -8.98 14.03
C VAL A 52 -2.97 -8.55 14.41
N ALA A 53 -2.23 -7.87 13.52
CA ALA A 53 -0.95 -7.24 13.85
C ALA A 53 -0.98 -5.78 13.38
N VAL A 54 -1.31 -4.84 14.27
CA VAL A 54 -1.52 -3.44 13.90
C VAL A 54 -0.52 -2.51 14.59
N ASP A 55 0.30 -1.90 13.75
CA ASP A 55 1.11 -0.71 13.99
C ASP A 55 0.26 0.50 14.44
N VAL A 56 0.71 1.21 15.49
CA VAL A 56 0.03 2.36 16.14
C VAL A 56 -0.51 3.44 15.17
N PRO A 57 0.16 3.78 14.04
CA PRO A 57 -0.39 4.70 13.04
C PRO A 57 -1.76 4.29 12.47
N ARG A 58 -2.03 2.99 12.34
CA ARG A 58 -3.29 2.46 11.79
C ARG A 58 -4.46 2.57 12.78
N ILE A 59 -4.20 2.66 14.08
CA ILE A 59 -5.25 2.90 15.09
C ILE A 59 -5.71 4.35 15.02
N GLY A 60 -4.79 5.31 14.99
CA GLY A 60 -5.12 6.71 14.73
C GLY A 60 -5.85 6.89 13.39
N THR A 61 -5.54 6.01 12.43
CA THR A 61 -6.20 5.93 11.14
C THR A 61 -7.70 5.59 11.29
N LEU A 62 -8.00 4.52 12.01
CA LEU A 62 -9.38 4.11 12.28
C LEU A 62 -10.15 5.16 13.10
N THR A 63 -9.50 5.76 14.11
CA THR A 63 -10.14 6.73 15.02
C THR A 63 -10.55 8.01 14.30
N LEU A 64 -9.73 8.57 13.41
CA LEU A 64 -10.14 9.77 12.66
C LEU A 64 -11.26 9.46 11.67
N ALA A 65 -11.23 8.30 11.01
CA ALA A 65 -12.33 7.87 10.13
C ALA A 65 -13.66 7.77 10.91
N VAL A 66 -13.63 7.26 12.14
CA VAL A 66 -14.79 7.23 13.05
C VAL A 66 -15.26 8.65 13.39
N VAL A 67 -14.35 9.57 13.75
CA VAL A 67 -14.67 10.98 14.08
C VAL A 67 -15.27 11.72 12.87
N ILE A 68 -14.74 11.50 11.67
CA ILE A 68 -15.24 12.07 10.42
C ILE A 68 -16.66 11.58 10.13
N CYS A 69 -16.93 10.30 10.34
CA CYS A 69 -18.25 9.71 10.13
C CYS A 69 -19.27 10.18 11.17
N THR A 70 -18.89 10.25 12.45
CA THR A 70 -19.79 10.69 13.54
C THR A 70 -20.10 12.18 13.48
N ALA A 71 -19.14 13.03 13.10
CA ALA A 71 -19.39 14.47 12.90
C ALA A 71 -20.40 14.76 11.77
N GLY A 72 -20.55 13.85 10.79
CA GLY A 72 -21.56 13.97 9.75
C GLY A 72 -22.96 13.48 10.16
N LEU A 73 -23.14 12.81 11.31
CA LEU A 73 -24.46 12.37 11.78
C LEU A 73 -25.29 13.52 12.36
N THR A 74 -24.65 14.62 12.77
CA THR A 74 -25.33 15.77 13.39
C THR A 74 -25.59 16.93 12.42
N ALA A 75 -25.06 16.85 11.19
CA ALA A 75 -25.24 17.85 10.15
C ALA A 75 -26.45 17.52 9.26
N PRO A 76 -27.19 18.52 8.72
CA PRO A 76 -28.28 18.27 7.78
C PRO A 76 -27.77 17.41 6.60
N PRO A 77 -28.60 16.48 6.08
CA PRO A 77 -28.16 15.35 5.24
C PRO A 77 -27.38 15.76 3.98
N ALA A 78 -27.64 16.94 3.44
CA ALA A 78 -26.90 17.48 2.28
C ALA A 78 -25.50 18.02 2.63
N ALA A 79 -25.31 18.62 3.81
CA ALA A 79 -24.02 19.13 4.29
C ALA A 79 -23.14 18.00 4.85
N SER A 80 -23.77 17.01 5.48
CA SER A 80 -23.17 15.79 6.03
C SER A 80 -22.33 15.01 5.00
N LEU A 81 -22.89 14.76 3.81
CA LEU A 81 -22.22 13.96 2.78
C LEU A 81 -20.96 14.68 2.25
N PHE A 82 -21.05 15.98 1.97
CA PHE A 82 -19.94 16.76 1.44
C PHE A 82 -18.77 16.83 2.43
N VAL A 83 -19.05 17.05 3.72
CA VAL A 83 -18.03 17.09 4.78
C VAL A 83 -17.35 15.73 4.95
N ARG A 84 -18.12 14.63 4.99
CA ARG A 84 -17.57 13.26 5.07
C ARG A 84 -16.65 12.94 3.89
N LEU A 85 -17.02 13.35 2.69
CA LEU A 85 -16.23 13.11 1.48
C LEU A 85 -14.99 13.99 1.40
N LEU A 86 -15.09 15.27 1.77
CA LEU A 86 -13.94 16.16 1.85
C LEU A 86 -12.91 15.62 2.85
N LEU A 87 -13.38 15.17 4.01
CA LEU A 87 -12.53 14.57 5.02
C LEU A 87 -11.94 13.24 4.55
N ALA A 88 -12.69 12.40 3.83
CA ALA A 88 -12.16 11.19 3.20
C ALA A 88 -11.12 11.49 2.10
N LEU A 89 -11.28 12.59 1.34
CA LEU A 89 -10.32 13.04 0.34
C LEU A 89 -9.05 13.61 0.97
N ILE A 90 -9.18 14.45 2.01
CA ILE A 90 -8.04 14.97 2.79
C ILE A 90 -7.30 13.81 3.45
N TRP A 91 -8.04 12.90 4.06
CA TRP A 91 -7.51 11.69 4.68
C TRP A 91 -6.74 10.83 3.69
N SER A 92 -7.39 10.54 2.56
CA SER A 92 -6.74 9.87 1.46
C SER A 92 -5.47 10.61 1.08
N ALA A 93 -5.49 11.94 0.94
CA ALA A 93 -4.34 12.75 0.53
C ALA A 93 -3.13 12.61 1.46
N CYS A 94 -3.37 12.30 2.73
CA CYS A 94 -2.34 12.01 3.72
C CYS A 94 -1.79 10.57 3.65
N MET A 95 -2.48 9.63 3.00
CA MET A 95 -2.06 8.23 2.90
C MET A 95 -1.24 7.98 1.62
N ARG A 96 -0.01 7.48 1.80
CA ARG A 96 1.03 7.38 0.76
C ARG A 96 0.99 6.08 -0.07
N TYR A 97 0.42 4.97 0.45
CA TYR A 97 0.63 3.63 -0.13
C TYR A 97 -0.54 3.13 -0.98
N SER A 98 -0.24 2.25 -1.95
CA SER A 98 -1.25 1.65 -2.83
C SER A 98 -2.25 0.73 -2.11
N GLN A 99 -1.85 0.09 -1.00
CA GLN A 99 -2.79 -0.67 -0.17
C GLN A 99 -3.82 0.26 0.50
N ASP A 100 -3.40 1.47 0.88
CA ASP A 100 -4.31 2.49 1.41
C ASP A 100 -5.25 3.03 0.32
N GLN A 101 -4.90 2.92 -0.96
CA GLN A 101 -5.76 3.35 -2.06
C GLN A 101 -6.97 2.42 -2.26
N SER A 102 -6.82 1.11 -2.05
CA SER A 102 -7.96 0.19 -2.01
C SER A 102 -8.85 0.48 -0.81
N LEU A 103 -8.26 0.82 0.34
CA LEU A 103 -9.00 1.23 1.53
C LEU A 103 -9.76 2.53 1.28
N VAL A 104 -9.14 3.52 0.63
CA VAL A 104 -9.78 4.76 0.19
C VAL A 104 -10.91 4.47 -0.77
N ALA A 105 -10.73 3.56 -1.74
CA ALA A 105 -11.81 3.17 -2.65
C ALA A 105 -12.98 2.54 -1.89
N CYS A 106 -12.73 1.69 -0.90
CA CYS A 106 -13.77 1.15 -0.02
C CYS A 106 -14.46 2.24 0.82
N VAL A 107 -13.68 3.17 1.40
CA VAL A 107 -14.19 4.30 2.19
C VAL A 107 -14.99 5.27 1.32
N LEU A 108 -14.66 5.42 0.04
CA LEU A 108 -15.42 6.23 -0.92
C LEU A 108 -16.63 5.47 -1.51
N ALA A 109 -16.55 4.14 -1.60
CA ALA A 109 -17.67 3.29 -2.00
C ALA A 109 -18.76 3.24 -0.93
N LEU A 110 -18.40 3.36 0.36
CA LEU A 110 -19.35 3.39 1.48
C LEU A 110 -20.38 4.54 1.39
N PRO A 111 -20.02 5.81 1.15
CA PRO A 111 -20.97 6.89 0.90
C PRO A 111 -21.86 6.65 -0.32
N VAL A 112 -21.33 6.04 -1.39
CA VAL A 112 -22.11 5.70 -2.58
C VAL A 112 -23.13 4.61 -2.25
N ALA A 113 -22.71 3.57 -1.52
CA ALA A 113 -23.57 2.49 -1.05
C ALA A 113 -24.61 3.00 -0.04
N ALA A 114 -24.24 3.84 0.92
CA ALA A 114 -25.15 4.46 1.88
C ALA A 114 -26.17 5.36 1.18
N CYS A 115 -25.75 6.12 0.16
CA CYS A 115 -26.67 6.91 -0.65
C CYS A 115 -27.62 6.01 -1.46
N ALA A 116 -27.16 4.86 -1.96
CA ALA A 116 -28.01 3.89 -2.65
C ALA A 116 -29.00 3.19 -1.68
N VAL A 117 -28.55 2.83 -0.48
CA VAL A 117 -29.39 2.20 0.56
C VAL A 117 -30.42 3.18 1.10
N GLY A 118 -30.02 4.40 1.47
CA GLY A 118 -30.95 5.44 1.90
C GLY A 118 -32.01 5.77 0.84
N ARG A 119 -31.67 5.63 -0.45
CA ARG A 119 -32.64 5.71 -1.56
C ARG A 119 -33.51 4.48 -1.70
N GLY A 120 -33.00 3.28 -1.46
CA GLY A 120 -33.82 2.06 -1.43
C GLY A 120 -34.86 2.14 -0.31
N CYS A 121 -34.46 2.64 0.86
CA CYS A 121 -35.38 2.95 1.96
C CYS A 121 -36.36 4.08 1.57
N GLY A 122 -35.90 5.12 0.88
CA GLY A 122 -36.75 6.16 0.32
C GLY A 122 -37.76 5.62 -0.71
N LEU A 123 -37.36 4.67 -1.57
CA LEU A 123 -38.22 3.95 -2.52
C LEU A 123 -39.27 3.08 -1.82
N MET A 124 -38.95 2.55 -0.65
CA MET A 124 -39.94 1.86 0.20
C MET A 124 -40.90 2.84 0.87
N ALA A 125 -40.44 4.03 1.30
CA ALA A 125 -41.31 5.10 1.79
C ALA A 125 -42.20 5.69 0.68
N LEU A 126 -41.69 5.71 -0.56
CA LEU A 126 -42.39 6.04 -1.81
C LEU A 126 -43.55 5.10 -2.13
N ARG A 127 -43.60 3.91 -1.53
CA ARG A 127 -44.80 3.05 -1.56
C ARG A 127 -46.02 3.74 -0.91
N GLU A 128 -45.79 4.83 -0.19
CA GLU A 128 -46.80 5.78 0.34
C GLU A 128 -47.06 7.00 -0.58
N GLY A 129 -46.49 7.07 -1.80
CA GLY A 129 -46.98 7.94 -2.89
C GLY A 129 -46.13 9.15 -3.31
N ALA A 130 -44.95 9.39 -2.75
CA ALA A 130 -44.19 10.63 -2.97
C ALA A 130 -43.02 10.49 -3.97
N TRP A 131 -43.29 10.52 -5.29
CA TRP A 131 -42.28 10.43 -6.38
C TRP A 131 -41.12 11.43 -6.19
N LEU A 132 -39.88 10.93 -6.13
CA LEU A 132 -38.68 11.76 -6.29
C LEU A 132 -38.65 12.29 -7.73
N ASP A 133 -38.53 13.60 -7.90
CA ASP A 133 -38.47 14.21 -9.22
C ASP A 133 -37.17 13.82 -9.97
N ALA A 134 -37.23 13.86 -11.30
CA ALA A 134 -36.08 13.53 -12.15
C ALA A 134 -34.87 14.45 -11.88
N SER A 135 -35.12 15.69 -11.42
CA SER A 135 -34.08 16.67 -11.10
C SER A 135 -33.20 16.21 -9.93
N THR A 136 -33.80 15.60 -8.90
CA THR A 136 -33.08 15.05 -7.76
C THR A 136 -32.19 13.87 -8.16
N TRP A 137 -32.66 13.00 -9.07
CA TRP A 137 -31.84 11.89 -9.59
C TRP A 137 -30.63 12.38 -10.37
N LEU A 138 -30.83 13.37 -11.25
CA LEU A 138 -29.76 13.95 -12.05
C LEU A 138 -28.71 14.63 -11.17
N ALA A 139 -29.15 15.41 -10.17
CA ALA A 139 -28.27 16.10 -9.24
C ALA A 139 -27.35 15.13 -8.46
N VAL A 140 -27.83 13.92 -8.19
CA VAL A 140 -27.07 12.93 -7.44
C VAL A 140 -26.09 12.21 -8.34
N LEU A 141 -26.54 11.77 -9.51
CA LEU A 141 -25.63 11.15 -10.48
C LEU A 141 -24.46 12.09 -10.77
N ALA A 142 -24.74 13.38 -10.97
CA ALA A 142 -23.72 14.41 -11.16
C ALA A 142 -22.75 14.48 -9.97
N LYS A 143 -23.25 14.56 -8.73
CA LYS A 143 -22.40 14.59 -7.52
C LYS A 143 -21.53 13.33 -7.40
N SER A 144 -22.09 12.15 -7.60
CA SER A 144 -21.35 10.88 -7.56
C SER A 144 -20.26 10.81 -8.62
N LEU A 145 -20.55 11.24 -9.85
CA LEU A 145 -19.56 11.28 -10.93
C LEU A 145 -18.43 12.26 -10.65
N VAL A 146 -18.74 13.46 -10.13
CA VAL A 146 -17.72 14.43 -9.69
C VAL A 146 -16.82 13.84 -8.62
N LEU A 147 -17.39 13.12 -7.65
CA LEU A 147 -16.60 12.49 -6.58
C LEU A 147 -15.70 11.37 -7.09
N ILE A 148 -16.20 10.52 -7.98
CA ILE A 148 -15.39 9.49 -8.63
C ILE A 148 -14.25 10.15 -9.42
N ALA A 149 -14.53 11.23 -10.15
CA ALA A 149 -13.53 11.97 -10.91
C ALA A 149 -12.46 12.61 -10.00
N LEU A 150 -12.87 13.23 -8.88
CA LEU A 150 -11.94 13.82 -7.90
C LEU A 150 -11.08 12.76 -7.21
N ALA A 151 -11.69 11.64 -6.82
CA ALA A 151 -10.97 10.52 -6.22
C ALA A 151 -9.95 9.94 -7.21
N TYR A 152 -10.38 9.64 -8.43
CA TYR A 152 -9.51 9.12 -9.48
C TYR A 152 -8.39 10.12 -9.85
N GLY A 153 -8.71 11.40 -10.00
CA GLY A 153 -7.75 12.47 -10.23
C GLY A 153 -6.72 12.57 -9.10
N SER A 154 -7.14 12.48 -7.84
CA SER A 154 -6.24 12.43 -6.69
C SER A 154 -5.32 11.20 -6.72
N LEU A 155 -5.84 10.02 -7.08
CA LEU A 155 -5.03 8.81 -7.24
C LEU A 155 -3.97 8.98 -8.34
N LEU A 156 -4.36 9.56 -9.48
CA LEU A 156 -3.45 9.86 -10.59
C LEU A 156 -2.38 10.88 -10.19
N LEU A 157 -2.76 11.97 -9.54
CA LEU A 157 -1.82 12.99 -9.05
C LEU A 157 -0.81 12.40 -8.07
N ARG A 158 -1.24 11.48 -7.19
CA ARG A 158 -0.31 10.79 -6.28
C ARG A 158 0.59 9.81 -7.00
N ARG A 159 0.08 9.12 -8.02
CA ARG A 159 0.92 8.27 -8.87
C ARG A 159 1.99 9.10 -9.58
N GLN A 160 1.63 10.27 -10.09
CA GLN A 160 2.56 11.23 -10.69
C GLN A 160 3.58 11.79 -9.68
N ARG A 161 3.20 11.89 -8.40
CA ARG A 161 4.08 12.33 -7.30
C ARG A 161 4.90 11.21 -6.66
N ARG A 162 4.96 9.99 -7.23
CA ARG A 162 5.95 8.97 -6.84
C ARG A 162 7.33 9.39 -7.33
N CYS A 163 7.87 10.43 -6.70
CA CYS A 163 9.26 10.82 -6.87
C CYS A 163 10.07 10.07 -5.82
N LEU A 164 11.13 9.42 -6.27
CA LEU A 164 12.15 8.93 -5.35
C LEU A 164 12.76 10.13 -4.60
N PRO A 165 13.13 9.95 -3.32
CA PRO A 165 14.01 10.89 -2.63
C PRO A 165 15.20 11.27 -3.50
N SER A 166 15.72 12.49 -3.38
CA SER A 166 16.77 13.01 -4.25
C SER A 166 17.99 12.09 -4.32
N GLY A 167 18.43 11.54 -3.17
CA GLY A 167 19.56 10.60 -3.11
C GLY A 167 19.32 9.27 -3.82
N LEU A 168 18.06 8.88 -4.05
CA LEU A 168 17.69 7.64 -4.75
C LEU A 168 17.33 7.85 -6.22
N ARG A 169 17.40 9.07 -6.75
CA ARG A 169 17.01 9.34 -8.15
C ARG A 169 17.84 8.57 -9.17
N LYS A 170 19.08 8.23 -8.81
CA LYS A 170 20.02 7.49 -9.67
C LYS A 170 19.97 5.97 -9.41
N ALA A 171 19.20 5.52 -8.42
CA ALA A 171 18.97 4.10 -8.23
C ALA A 171 18.12 3.55 -9.36
N ARG A 172 18.47 2.36 -9.84
CA ARG A 172 17.76 1.65 -10.90
C ARG A 172 16.89 0.57 -10.30
N PHE A 173 15.77 0.25 -10.94
CA PHE A 173 14.85 -0.76 -10.43
C PHE A 173 14.60 -1.80 -11.51
N VAL A 174 14.78 -3.06 -11.16
CA VAL A 174 14.76 -4.19 -12.10
C VAL A 174 13.33 -4.61 -12.37
N ARG A 175 12.99 -4.85 -13.63
CA ARG A 175 11.68 -5.37 -14.01
C ARG A 175 11.54 -6.81 -13.55
N LEU A 176 10.42 -7.16 -12.91
CA LEU A 176 10.13 -8.56 -12.57
C LEU A 176 10.14 -9.48 -13.80
N GLY A 177 9.67 -8.97 -14.95
CA GLY A 177 9.75 -9.69 -16.22
C GLY A 177 11.18 -10.11 -16.59
N TYR A 178 12.16 -9.24 -16.33
CA TYR A 178 13.58 -9.53 -16.59
C TYR A 178 14.14 -10.55 -15.60
N LEU A 179 13.86 -10.40 -14.30
CA LEU A 179 14.26 -11.38 -13.28
C LEU A 179 13.74 -12.79 -13.58
N ARG A 180 12.50 -12.91 -14.05
CA ARG A 180 11.93 -14.19 -14.50
C ARG A 180 12.69 -14.79 -15.67
N GLN A 181 13.11 -13.97 -16.64
CA GLN A 181 13.90 -14.44 -17.77
C GLN A 181 15.29 -14.90 -17.32
N MET A 182 15.98 -14.12 -16.47
CA MET A 182 17.26 -14.52 -15.89
C MET A 182 17.15 -15.87 -15.15
N ALA A 183 16.14 -16.03 -14.31
CA ALA A 183 15.91 -17.27 -13.56
C ALA A 183 15.65 -18.46 -14.49
N LYS A 184 14.88 -18.28 -15.57
CA LYS A 184 14.66 -19.32 -16.59
C LYS A 184 15.92 -19.72 -17.34
N ARG A 185 16.84 -18.78 -17.57
CA ARG A 185 18.14 -19.02 -18.20
C ARG A 185 19.18 -19.61 -17.24
N GLY A 186 18.81 -19.80 -15.96
CA GLY A 186 19.74 -20.29 -14.94
C GLY A 186 20.85 -19.29 -14.59
N GLU A 187 20.63 -18.00 -14.84
CA GLU A 187 21.59 -16.94 -14.49
C GLU A 187 21.60 -16.69 -12.98
N LYS A 188 22.65 -15.99 -12.53
CA LYS A 188 22.80 -15.48 -11.16
C LYS A 188 22.42 -14.01 -11.09
N ILE A 189 22.23 -13.48 -9.88
CA ILE A 189 22.16 -12.03 -9.67
C ILE A 189 23.45 -11.38 -10.19
N ARG A 190 23.31 -10.31 -10.98
CA ARG A 190 24.42 -9.55 -11.57
C ARG A 190 24.51 -8.16 -10.95
N ARG A 191 25.68 -7.53 -11.02
CA ARG A 191 25.83 -6.14 -10.58
C ARG A 191 24.99 -5.22 -11.46
N CYS A 192 24.55 -4.10 -10.89
CA CYS A 192 23.83 -3.05 -11.61
C CYS A 192 24.52 -2.65 -12.94
N GLN A 193 25.85 -2.56 -12.97
CA GLN A 193 26.62 -2.15 -14.13
C GLN A 193 26.67 -3.21 -15.24
N ASP A 194 26.49 -4.48 -14.90
CA ASP A 194 26.61 -5.60 -15.83
C ASP A 194 25.25 -5.96 -16.47
N MET A 195 24.18 -5.24 -16.13
CA MET A 195 22.83 -5.48 -16.65
C MET A 195 22.50 -4.56 -17.81
N PRO A 196 21.77 -5.05 -18.82
CA PRO A 196 21.36 -4.24 -19.96
C PRO A 196 20.30 -3.21 -19.57
N GLU A 197 20.22 -2.11 -20.33
CA GLU A 197 19.31 -0.99 -20.05
C GLU A 197 17.83 -1.40 -19.98
N ASP A 198 17.42 -2.38 -20.78
CA ASP A 198 16.05 -2.90 -20.83
C ASP A 198 15.65 -3.73 -19.59
N ALA A 199 16.63 -4.17 -18.78
CA ALA A 199 16.39 -4.81 -17.49
C ALA A 199 15.69 -3.87 -16.50
N PHE A 200 15.82 -2.56 -16.70
CA PHE A 200 15.39 -1.54 -15.75
C PHE A 200 14.09 -0.86 -16.18
N GLY A 201 13.30 -0.43 -15.21
CA GLY A 201 12.03 0.26 -15.41
C GLY A 201 11.97 1.65 -14.81
N ASP A 202 10.98 2.42 -15.25
CA ASP A 202 10.69 3.76 -14.76
C ASP A 202 9.79 3.70 -13.52
N VAL A 203 10.33 4.06 -12.36
CA VAL A 203 9.63 4.03 -11.06
C VAL A 203 8.37 4.90 -11.05
N THR A 204 8.35 6.00 -11.81
CA THR A 204 7.19 6.90 -11.88
C THR A 204 6.00 6.23 -12.57
N LYS A 205 6.28 5.28 -13.47
CA LYS A 205 5.27 4.53 -14.24
C LYS A 205 4.92 3.19 -13.58
N ALA A 206 5.76 2.68 -12.70
CA ALA A 206 5.56 1.42 -12.00
C ALA A 206 4.21 1.36 -11.28
N ARG A 207 3.48 0.26 -11.47
CA ARG A 207 2.27 -0.04 -10.70
C ARG A 207 2.66 -0.42 -9.27
N HIS A 208 3.66 -1.28 -9.15
CA HIS A 208 4.21 -1.74 -7.88
C HIS A 208 5.74 -1.56 -7.85
N VAL A 209 6.23 -1.19 -6.67
CA VAL A 209 7.65 -1.19 -6.34
C VAL A 209 7.80 -2.09 -5.12
N VAL A 210 8.70 -3.06 -5.21
CA VAL A 210 9.01 -3.99 -4.11
C VAL A 210 10.49 -3.82 -3.77
N VAL A 211 10.77 -3.63 -2.50
CA VAL A 211 12.14 -3.56 -1.98
C VAL A 211 12.51 -4.93 -1.46
N VAL A 212 13.70 -5.41 -1.80
CA VAL A 212 14.17 -6.72 -1.40
C VAL A 212 15.20 -6.55 -0.30
N SER A 213 14.86 -7.05 0.88
CA SER A 213 15.86 -7.21 1.92
C SER A 213 16.47 -8.60 1.85
N HIS A 214 17.78 -8.69 1.94
CA HIS A 214 18.46 -9.96 1.84
C HIS A 214 19.83 -9.90 2.53
N ARG A 215 20.28 -11.06 2.98
CA ARG A 215 21.64 -11.20 3.50
C ARG A 215 22.66 -11.13 2.37
N TRP A 216 23.64 -10.26 2.51
CA TRP A 216 24.88 -10.29 1.72
C TRP A 216 25.73 -11.46 2.19
N LEU A 217 26.06 -12.37 1.26
CA LEU A 217 26.90 -13.54 1.54
C LEU A 217 28.36 -13.25 1.25
N ASP A 218 28.62 -12.52 0.17
CA ASP A 218 29.93 -12.06 -0.24
C ASP A 218 29.85 -10.59 -0.68
N ARG A 219 30.98 -9.88 -0.64
CA ARG A 219 31.05 -8.46 -1.03
C ARG A 219 30.83 -8.26 -2.53
N HIS A 220 31.18 -9.25 -3.34
CA HIS A 220 31.21 -9.19 -4.80
C HIS A 220 30.13 -10.06 -5.46
N THR A 221 29.39 -10.85 -4.68
CA THR A 221 28.20 -11.57 -5.15
C THR A 221 27.18 -11.78 -4.04
N THR A 222 25.90 -11.63 -4.39
CA THR A 222 24.79 -11.97 -3.49
C THR A 222 24.26 -13.38 -3.71
N ASP A 223 24.59 -14.00 -4.85
CA ASP A 223 24.06 -15.29 -5.26
C ASP A 223 25.22 -16.28 -5.46
N VAL A 224 25.64 -16.88 -4.35
CA VAL A 224 26.75 -17.83 -4.32
C VAL A 224 26.28 -19.17 -4.90
N ALA A 225 26.97 -19.63 -5.94
CA ALA A 225 26.74 -20.95 -6.51
C ALA A 225 27.30 -22.03 -5.57
N THR A 226 26.52 -23.10 -5.38
CA THR A 226 26.94 -24.30 -4.64
C THR A 226 26.77 -25.52 -5.52
N GLU A 227 27.32 -26.66 -5.10
CA GLU A 227 27.11 -27.94 -5.80
C GLU A 227 25.61 -28.29 -5.93
N SER A 228 24.82 -27.99 -4.90
CA SER A 228 23.37 -28.19 -4.89
C SER A 228 22.58 -27.13 -5.65
N SER A 229 23.18 -25.98 -5.97
CA SER A 229 22.52 -24.83 -6.60
C SER A 229 23.53 -24.05 -7.45
N PRO A 230 23.89 -24.58 -8.65
CA PRO A 230 24.91 -23.97 -9.50
C PRO A 230 24.52 -22.58 -10.03
N SER A 231 23.23 -22.29 -10.12
CA SER A 231 22.67 -20.98 -10.47
C SER A 231 22.43 -20.06 -9.26
N GLY A 232 22.86 -20.47 -8.07
CA GLY A 232 22.56 -19.77 -6.82
C GLY A 232 21.11 -19.99 -6.34
N VAL A 233 20.84 -19.51 -5.13
CA VAL A 233 19.56 -19.73 -4.42
C VAL A 233 18.70 -18.46 -4.41
N LYS A 234 19.32 -17.28 -4.46
CA LYS A 234 18.65 -16.00 -4.20
C LYS A 234 17.76 -15.57 -5.33
N LEU A 235 18.24 -15.63 -6.58
CA LEU A 235 17.41 -15.26 -7.73
C LEU A 235 16.16 -16.15 -7.83
N GLN A 236 16.35 -17.46 -7.67
CA GLN A 236 15.26 -18.43 -7.72
C GLN A 236 14.25 -18.20 -6.60
N SER A 237 14.73 -17.98 -5.37
CA SER A 237 13.83 -17.68 -4.26
C SER A 237 13.09 -16.35 -4.42
N LEU A 238 13.78 -15.32 -4.92
CA LEU A 238 13.19 -14.01 -5.22
C LEU A 238 12.04 -14.14 -6.22
N VAL A 239 12.30 -14.76 -7.37
CA VAL A 239 11.29 -14.95 -8.42
C VAL A 239 10.12 -15.79 -7.91
N ARG A 240 10.38 -16.91 -7.22
CA ARG A 240 9.34 -17.77 -6.65
C ARG A 240 8.42 -17.01 -5.68
N ARG A 241 9.00 -16.21 -4.77
CA ARG A 241 8.22 -15.43 -3.79
C ARG A 241 7.43 -14.31 -4.45
N LEU A 242 8.02 -13.62 -5.43
CA LEU A 242 7.32 -12.61 -6.21
C LEU A 242 6.19 -13.22 -7.04
N ASP A 243 6.36 -14.41 -7.62
CA ASP A 243 5.32 -15.10 -8.38
C ASP A 243 4.15 -15.57 -7.50
N ALA A 244 4.42 -15.96 -6.26
CA ALA A 244 3.38 -16.27 -5.28
C ALA A 244 2.52 -15.05 -4.96
N GLN A 245 3.11 -13.86 -4.93
CA GLN A 245 2.41 -12.59 -4.68
C GLN A 245 1.75 -12.00 -5.94
N PHE A 246 2.42 -12.11 -7.09
CA PHE A 246 2.05 -11.50 -8.36
C PHE A 246 1.83 -12.56 -9.43
N LYS A 247 0.63 -13.17 -9.39
CA LYS A 247 0.27 -14.28 -10.28
C LYS A 247 0.53 -13.93 -11.76
N PRO A 248 1.12 -14.86 -12.55
CA PRO A 248 1.54 -14.59 -13.94
C PRO A 248 0.43 -14.09 -14.87
N TRP A 249 -0.80 -14.58 -14.69
CA TRP A 249 -1.96 -14.22 -15.53
C TRP A 249 -2.56 -12.84 -15.23
N SER A 250 -2.18 -12.20 -14.12
CA SER A 250 -2.79 -10.94 -13.70
C SER A 250 -2.16 -9.70 -14.35
N LEU A 251 -1.02 -9.84 -15.02
CA LEU A 251 -0.24 -8.73 -15.55
C LEU A 251 0.40 -9.16 -16.87
N SER A 252 -0.23 -8.81 -17.98
CA SER A 252 0.17 -9.15 -19.35
C SER A 252 1.54 -8.62 -19.81
N SER A 253 2.36 -8.02 -18.92
CA SER A 253 3.72 -7.60 -19.30
C SER A 253 4.81 -7.77 -18.24
N GLY A 254 4.49 -8.05 -16.97
CA GLY A 254 5.47 -8.05 -15.86
C GLY A 254 6.33 -6.77 -15.72
N SER A 255 6.10 -5.77 -16.58
CA SER A 255 6.88 -4.55 -16.73
C SER A 255 6.41 -3.45 -15.77
N ASP A 256 5.27 -3.69 -15.14
CA ASP A 256 4.64 -2.78 -14.19
C ASP A 256 5.08 -3.03 -12.74
N ILE A 257 5.82 -4.12 -12.49
CA ILE A 257 6.39 -4.43 -11.17
C ILE A 257 7.89 -4.23 -11.25
N LEU A 258 8.37 -3.26 -10.47
CA LEU A 258 9.78 -2.99 -10.32
C LEU A 258 10.28 -3.47 -8.96
N VAL A 259 11.48 -4.02 -8.98
CA VAL A 259 12.13 -4.62 -7.83
C VAL A 259 13.40 -3.85 -7.55
N PHE A 260 13.52 -3.35 -6.33
CA PHE A 260 14.77 -2.82 -5.81
C PHE A 260 15.48 -3.91 -5.04
N LEU A 261 16.60 -4.37 -5.59
CA LEU A 261 17.56 -5.23 -4.91
C LEU A 261 18.89 -4.48 -4.96
N ASP A 262 19.41 -4.03 -3.82
CA ASP A 262 20.55 -3.10 -3.74
C ASP A 262 21.71 -3.49 -4.69
N PHE A 263 22.11 -4.76 -4.74
CA PHE A 263 23.20 -5.25 -5.58
C PHE A 263 22.96 -5.07 -7.09
N MET A 264 21.69 -5.14 -7.50
CA MET A 264 21.24 -4.95 -8.88
C MET A 264 20.80 -3.50 -9.16
N SER A 265 20.65 -2.67 -8.13
CA SER A 265 19.93 -1.38 -8.20
C SER A 265 20.84 -0.18 -8.00
N ILE A 266 21.99 -0.37 -7.34
CA ILE A 266 23.02 0.65 -7.16
C ILE A 266 24.38 0.08 -7.59
N PRO A 267 25.36 0.93 -8.00
CA PRO A 267 26.66 0.45 -8.45
C PRO A 267 27.39 -0.35 -7.38
N GLN A 268 27.95 -1.51 -7.75
CA GLN A 268 28.68 -2.41 -6.85
C GLN A 268 30.09 -2.68 -7.32
N GLU A 269 30.97 -3.03 -6.38
CA GLU A 269 32.27 -3.62 -6.71
C GLU A 269 32.09 -5.05 -7.20
N GLY A 270 32.93 -5.49 -8.12
CA GLY A 270 32.86 -6.84 -8.69
C GLY A 270 34.19 -7.56 -8.68
N LEU A 271 34.18 -8.75 -9.25
CA LEU A 271 35.36 -9.53 -9.60
C LEU A 271 35.31 -9.81 -11.11
N SER A 272 36.46 -9.73 -11.77
CA SER A 272 36.62 -10.21 -13.15
C SER A 272 36.60 -11.74 -13.19
N GLU A 273 36.60 -12.30 -14.40
CA GLU A 273 36.71 -13.76 -14.61
C GLU A 273 38.00 -14.33 -13.99
N ASP A 274 39.10 -13.54 -14.00
CA ASP A 274 40.38 -13.88 -13.38
C ASP A 274 40.41 -13.64 -11.85
N GLY A 275 39.28 -13.27 -11.24
CA GLY A 275 39.19 -12.96 -9.81
C GLY A 275 39.81 -11.63 -9.40
N GLN A 276 40.16 -10.75 -10.35
CA GLN A 276 40.66 -9.41 -10.02
C GLN A 276 39.51 -8.49 -9.61
N ARG A 277 39.72 -7.67 -8.58
CA ARG A 277 38.72 -6.72 -8.11
C ARG A 277 38.44 -5.65 -9.16
N ILE A 278 37.17 -5.46 -9.47
CA ILE A 278 36.66 -4.38 -10.31
C ILE A 278 36.10 -3.30 -9.37
N PRO A 279 36.87 -2.22 -9.09
CA PRO A 279 36.38 -1.13 -8.24
C PRO A 279 35.27 -0.35 -8.94
N ARG A 280 34.50 0.38 -8.14
CA ARG A 280 33.58 1.41 -8.66
C ARG A 280 34.37 2.56 -9.26
N SER A 281 33.86 3.15 -10.34
CA SER A 281 34.37 4.44 -10.83
C SER A 281 34.08 5.56 -9.81
N ALA A 282 34.68 6.74 -9.99
CA ALA A 282 34.40 7.89 -9.13
C ALA A 282 32.92 8.31 -9.19
N GLU A 283 32.33 8.25 -10.39
CA GLU A 283 30.92 8.55 -10.64
C GLU A 283 30.02 7.51 -9.96
N GLU A 284 30.36 6.22 -10.11
CA GLU A 284 29.63 5.13 -9.48
C GLU A 284 29.68 5.19 -7.95
N GLN A 285 30.83 5.55 -7.40
CA GLN A 285 31.01 5.74 -5.96
C GLN A 285 30.12 6.88 -5.44
N ALA A 286 30.08 8.03 -6.14
CA ALA A 286 29.20 9.13 -5.78
C ALA A 286 27.72 8.73 -5.82
N ILE A 287 27.29 7.94 -6.82
CA ILE A 287 25.92 7.40 -6.90
C ILE A 287 25.63 6.48 -5.71
N PHE A 288 26.56 5.59 -5.38
CA PHE A 288 26.40 4.66 -4.27
C PHE A 288 26.26 5.42 -2.95
N ASP A 289 27.12 6.41 -2.69
CA ASP A 289 27.11 7.17 -1.44
C ASP A 289 25.79 7.96 -1.27
N ASP A 290 25.32 8.62 -2.34
CA ASP A 290 24.02 9.32 -2.37
C ASP A 290 22.86 8.36 -2.06
N CYS A 291 22.86 7.18 -2.71
CA CYS A 291 21.80 6.19 -2.54
C CYS A 291 21.84 5.55 -1.14
N PHE A 292 23.04 5.22 -0.64
CA PHE A 292 23.24 4.54 0.62
C PHE A 292 22.73 5.37 1.79
N GLN A 293 23.01 6.68 1.82
CA GLN A 293 22.47 7.60 2.83
C GLN A 293 20.94 7.63 2.86
N SER A 294 20.31 7.39 1.70
CA SER A 294 18.86 7.41 1.54
C SER A 294 18.20 6.03 1.62
N MET A 295 18.96 4.94 1.80
CA MET A 295 18.42 3.58 1.77
C MET A 295 17.35 3.34 2.83
N GLY A 296 17.54 3.82 4.06
CA GLY A 296 16.54 3.63 5.13
C GLY A 296 15.16 4.20 4.76
N ILE A 297 15.13 5.28 3.97
CA ILE A 297 13.89 5.86 3.44
C ILE A 297 13.21 4.87 2.50
N LEU A 298 13.97 4.19 1.62
CA LEU A 298 13.43 3.23 0.66
C LEU A 298 12.77 2.02 1.35
N TYR A 299 13.40 1.46 2.39
CA TYR A 299 12.83 0.37 3.20
C TYR A 299 11.60 0.82 4.00
N SER A 300 11.53 2.11 4.36
CA SER A 300 10.35 2.67 5.01
C SER A 300 9.22 2.96 4.01
N LEU A 301 9.55 3.41 2.80
CA LEU A 301 8.61 3.94 1.81
C LEU A 301 7.94 2.89 0.93
N PHE A 302 8.42 1.65 0.90
CA PHE A 302 7.91 0.64 -0.02
C PHE A 302 7.74 -0.71 0.69
N PRO A 303 6.83 -1.58 0.20
CA PRO A 303 6.73 -2.95 0.69
C PRO A 303 8.07 -3.68 0.58
N VAL A 304 8.49 -4.29 1.69
CA VAL A 304 9.74 -5.05 1.77
C VAL A 304 9.46 -6.55 1.66
N LEU A 305 10.19 -7.23 0.78
CA LEU A 305 10.25 -8.67 0.66
C LEU A 305 11.59 -9.16 1.21
N ALA A 306 11.56 -9.86 2.35
CA ALA A 306 12.76 -10.45 2.94
C ALA A 306 13.09 -11.82 2.32
N LEU A 307 14.29 -11.95 1.74
CA LEU A 307 14.86 -13.20 1.25
C LEU A 307 15.73 -13.85 2.33
N ARG A 308 15.10 -14.77 3.05
CA ARG A 308 15.70 -15.48 4.18
C ARG A 308 16.59 -16.66 3.77
N ASP A 309 16.44 -17.12 2.53
CA ASP A 309 17.12 -18.31 2.03
C ASP A 309 18.63 -18.05 1.90
N VAL A 310 19.41 -19.00 2.43
CA VAL A 310 20.87 -19.09 2.31
C VAL A 310 21.20 -20.50 1.77
N PRO A 311 22.29 -20.69 1.02
CA PRO A 311 22.64 -22.00 0.51
C PRO A 311 22.79 -23.02 1.65
N GLU A 312 22.21 -24.20 1.46
CA GLU A 312 22.32 -25.30 2.41
C GLU A 312 23.79 -25.72 2.57
N ASN A 313 24.16 -26.13 3.79
CA ASN A 313 25.52 -26.55 4.15
C ASN A 313 26.61 -25.49 3.95
N SER A 314 26.24 -24.21 3.79
CA SER A 314 27.21 -23.12 3.80
C SER A 314 27.61 -22.71 5.21
N SER A 315 28.81 -22.13 5.36
CA SER A 315 29.29 -21.55 6.63
C SER A 315 28.60 -20.22 6.97
N TYR A 316 27.68 -19.73 6.13
CA TYR A 316 26.99 -18.48 6.34
C TYR A 316 25.89 -18.62 7.40
N HIS A 317 25.85 -17.70 8.36
CA HIS A 317 24.77 -17.65 9.34
C HIS A 317 23.41 -17.44 8.65
N ARG A 318 22.31 -17.81 9.32
CA ARG A 318 20.97 -17.60 8.77
C ARG A 318 20.61 -16.12 8.72
N TYR A 319 19.58 -15.77 7.95
CA TYR A 319 19.14 -14.38 7.81
C TYR A 319 18.80 -13.72 9.16
N MET A 320 18.05 -14.41 10.03
CA MET A 320 17.65 -13.84 11.33
C MET A 320 18.83 -13.70 12.30
N GLU A 321 19.88 -14.49 12.12
CA GLU A 321 21.07 -14.51 12.97
C GLU A 321 22.06 -13.40 12.60
N SER A 322 21.93 -12.74 11.44
CA SER A 322 22.83 -11.66 11.06
C SER A 322 22.64 -10.41 11.94
N GLY A 323 21.47 -10.23 12.56
CA GLY A 323 21.14 -9.04 13.36
C GLY A 323 20.86 -7.78 12.53
N TRP A 324 21.00 -7.83 11.20
CA TRP A 324 20.86 -6.66 10.33
C TRP A 324 19.40 -6.22 10.11
N CYS A 325 18.43 -7.12 10.28
CA CYS A 325 17.08 -6.93 9.73
C CYS A 325 15.93 -7.30 10.68
N VAL A 326 16.10 -7.10 12.00
CA VAL A 326 15.01 -7.39 12.96
C VAL A 326 13.82 -6.44 12.76
N CYS A 327 14.08 -5.20 12.33
CA CYS A 327 13.05 -4.16 12.18
C CYS A 327 12.14 -4.32 10.95
N GLU A 328 12.37 -5.34 10.11
CA GLU A 328 11.61 -5.57 8.86
C GLU A 328 10.43 -6.53 9.02
N PHE A 329 10.25 -7.12 10.21
CA PHE A 329 9.23 -8.12 10.52
C PHE A 329 8.21 -7.64 11.55
#